data_AF-B1T2M8-F1
#
_entry.id   AF-B1T2M8-F1
#
_cell.length_a   1.000
_cell.length_b   1.000
_cell.length_c   1.000
_cell.angle_alpha   90.00
_cell.angle_beta   90.00
_cell.angle_gamma   90.00
#
_symmetry.space_group_name_H-M   'P 1'
#
loop_
_entity.id
_entity.type
_entity.pdbx_description
1 polymer ?
#
loop_
_entity_poly.entity_id
_entity_poly.type
_entity_poly.pdbx_seq_one_letter_code
_entity_poly.pdbx_strand_id
1 'polypeptide(L)' 'MTPILSPEAIEALKWIDQFGDSRAVPAAFDDVVYALLNEGLIYQAAADRVDLTADGKSVLSNEYD' A
#
# COMPACT_ATOMS: atom_id res chain seq x y z
N MET A 1 -6.11 1.50 18.20
CA MET A 1 -4.66 1.64 17.98
C MET A 1 -4.52 1.82 16.49
N THR A 2 -4.30 3.04 16.02
CA THR A 2 -3.93 3.25 14.62
C THR A 2 -2.59 2.55 14.42
N PRO A 3 -2.45 1.63 13.46
CA PRO A 3 -1.13 1.15 13.09
C PRO A 3 -0.34 2.40 12.70
N ILE A 4 0.72 2.70 13.45
CA ILE A 4 1.61 3.80 13.11
C ILE A 4 2.38 3.28 11.90
N LEU A 5 1.86 3.59 10.71
CA LEU A 5 2.55 3.26 9.48
C LEU A 5 3.84 4.07 9.42
N SER A 6 4.94 3.41 9.11
CA SER A 6 6.19 4.10 8.79
C SER A 6 5.98 5.04 7.59
N PRO A 7 6.74 6.14 7.47
CA PRO A 7 6.64 7.05 6.32
C PRO A 7 6.71 6.31 4.98
N GLU A 8 7.58 5.31 4.90
CA GLU A 8 7.77 4.44 3.73
C GLU A 8 6.50 3.64 3.36
N ALA A 9 5.73 3.21 4.38
CA ALA A 9 4.46 2.52 4.17
C ALA A 9 3.38 3.45 3.62
N ILE A 10 3.34 4.68 4.10
CA ILE A 10 2.44 5.70 3.54
C ILE A 10 2.85 6.00 2.09
N GLU A 11 4.14 6.19 1.79
CA GLU A 11 4.62 6.42 0.42
C GLU A 11 4.31 5.25 -0.52
N ALA A 12 4.50 4.00 -0.06
CA ALA A 12 4.12 2.82 -0.83
C ALA A 12 2.62 2.80 -1.11
N LEU A 13 1.78 3.03 -0.09
CA LEU A 13 0.32 3.11 -0.25
C LEU A 13 -0.08 4.19 -1.27
N LYS A 14 0.50 5.39 -1.18
CA LYS A 14 0.28 6.48 -2.16
C LYS A 14 0.66 6.07 -3.57
N TRP A 15 1.81 5.43 -3.71
CA TRP A 15 2.30 4.96 -5.00
C TRP A 15 1.37 3.90 -5.58
N ILE A 16 0.89 2.97 -4.75
CA ILE A 16 -0.06 1.92 -5.13
C ILE A 16 -1.40 2.52 -5.56
N ASP A 17 -1.92 3.51 -4.84
CA ASP A 17 -3.16 4.20 -5.22
C ASP A 17 -3.05 4.86 -6.60
N GLN A 18 -1.90 5.47 -6.87
CA GLN A 18 -1.68 6.24 -8.08
C GLN A 18 -1.25 5.38 -9.28
N PHE A 19 -0.52 4.28 -9.05
CA PHE A 19 0.13 3.51 -10.10
C PHE A 19 -0.07 1.99 -10.01
N GLY A 20 -0.60 1.45 -8.92
CA GLY A 20 -0.68 0.00 -8.67
C GLY A 20 -1.42 -0.78 -9.76
N ASP A 21 -2.47 -0.19 -10.33
CA ASP A 21 -3.21 -0.79 -11.46
C ASP A 21 -2.38 -0.83 -12.76
N SER A 22 -1.51 0.15 -12.99
CA SER A 22 -0.82 0.37 -14.26
C SER A 22 0.65 -0.05 -14.27
N ARG A 23 1.31 -0.13 -13.11
CA ARG A 23 2.76 -0.33 -12.99
C ARG A 23 3.10 -1.39 -11.96
N ALA A 24 4.23 -2.05 -12.19
CA ALA A 24 4.80 -2.97 -11.22
C ALA A 24 5.37 -2.22 -10.02
N VAL A 25 5.17 -2.76 -8.83
CA VAL A 25 5.66 -2.13 -7.60
C VAL A 25 7.20 -2.13 -7.59
N PRO A 26 7.85 -1.00 -7.31
CA PRO A 26 9.29 -0.94 -7.16
C PRO A 26 9.78 -1.88 -6.06
N ALA A 27 10.88 -2.60 -6.31
CA ALA A 27 11.52 -3.48 -5.31
C ALA A 27 11.99 -2.72 -4.05
N ALA A 28 12.13 -1.39 -4.11
CA ALA A 28 12.39 -0.57 -2.93
C ALA A 28 11.24 -0.62 -1.89
N PHE A 29 10.01 -0.93 -2.34
CA PHE A 29 8.85 -1.09 -1.48
C PHE A 29 8.55 -2.56 -1.14
N ASP A 30 9.37 -3.53 -1.55
CA ASP A 30 9.04 -4.96 -1.41
C ASP A 30 8.79 -5.37 0.05
N ASP A 31 9.66 -4.91 0.97
CA ASP A 31 9.55 -5.17 2.41
C ASP A 31 8.26 -4.57 3.01
N VAL A 32 7.96 -3.34 2.58
CA VAL A 32 6.78 -2.58 2.99
C VAL A 32 5.50 -3.19 2.42
N VAL A 33 5.49 -3.55 1.14
CA VAL A 33 4.39 -4.20 0.44
C VAL A 33 4.08 -5.54 1.07
N TYR A 34 5.11 -6.30 1.46
CA TYR A 34 4.94 -7.54 2.19
C TYR A 34 4.24 -7.30 3.54
N ALA A 35 4.66 -6.28 4.29
CA ALA A 35 3.99 -5.91 5.53
C ALA A 35 2.53 -5.47 5.31
N LEU A 36 2.27 -4.61 4.32
CA LEU A 36 0.93 -4.11 3.98
C LEU A 36 0.00 -5.23 3.48
N LEU A 37 0.52 -6.20 2.71
CA LEU A 37 -0.19 -7.42 2.31
C LEU A 37 -0.57 -8.25 3.54
N ASN A 38 0.36 -8.41 4.47
CA ASN A 38 0.13 -9.17 5.69
C ASN A 38 -0.86 -8.48 6.65
N GLU A 39 -0.89 -7.14 6.66
CA GLU A 39 -1.90 -6.36 7.38
C GLU A 39 -3.26 -6.29 6.65
N GLY A 40 -3.33 -6.73 5.39
CA GLY A 40 -4.56 -6.69 4.60
C GLY A 40 -4.94 -5.30 4.09
N LEU A 41 -3.99 -4.36 4.08
CA LEU A 41 -4.18 -3.00 3.56
C LEU A 41 -4.10 -2.95 2.02
N ILE A 42 -3.41 -3.91 1.42
CA ILE A 42 -3.31 -4.06 -0.03
C ILE A 42 -3.52 -5.53 -0.41
N TYR A 43 -3.77 -5.79 -1.68
CA TYR A 43 -3.89 -7.14 -2.23
C TYR A 43 -3.14 -7.26 -3.55
N GLN A 44 -2.67 -8.46 -3.86
CA GLN A 44 -1.99 -8.74 -5.12
C GLN A 44 -3.03 -8.83 -6.25
N ALA A 45 -3.01 -7.83 -7.15
CA ALA A 45 -3.90 -7.76 -8.30
C ALA A 45 -3.34 -8.55 -9.50
N ALA A 46 -2.02 -8.58 -9.68
CA ALA A 46 -1.32 -9.38 -10.68
C ALA A 46 0.09 -9.78 -10.19
N ALA A 47 0.83 -10.56 -10.99
CA ALA A 47 2.14 -11.10 -10.62
C ALA A 47 3.10 -10.04 -10.03
N ASP A 48 3.10 -8.82 -10.57
CA ASP A 48 3.92 -7.68 -10.09
C ASP A 48 3.08 -6.45 -9.70
N ARG A 49 1.76 -6.58 -9.62
CA ARG A 49 0.85 -5.45 -9.35
C ARG A 49 0.07 -5.68 -8.07
N VAL A 50 -0.06 -4.63 -7.29
CA VAL A 50 -0.86 -4.63 -6.06
C VAL A 50 -1.84 -3.47 -6.13
N ASP A 51 -2.96 -3.62 -5.43
CA ASP A 51 -4.01 -2.61 -5.35
C ASP A 51 -4.48 -2.48 -3.89
N LEU A 52 -5.15 -1.39 -3.56
CA LEU A 52 -5.55 -1.07 -2.20
C LEU A 52 -6.87 -1.73 -1.83
N THR A 53 -6.92 -2.29 -0.63
CA THR A 53 -8.19 -2.70 -0.02
C THR A 53 -8.95 -1.48 0.48
N ALA A 54 -10.21 -1.68 0.87
CA ALA A 54 -11.01 -0.65 1.52
C ALA A 54 -10.33 -0.10 2.79
N ASP A 55 -9.68 -0.98 3.56
CA ASP A 55 -8.89 -0.60 4.73
C ASP A 55 -7.67 0.26 4.35
N GLY A 56 -6.90 -0.15 3.33
CA GLY A 56 -5.77 0.63 2.84
C GLY A 56 -6.16 2.04 2.42
N LYS A 57 -7.28 2.19 1.71
CA LYS A 57 -7.83 3.51 1.33
C LYS A 57 -8.30 4.33 2.52
N SER A 58 -8.87 3.68 3.54
CA SER A 58 -9.30 4.37 4.76
C SER A 58 -8.10 4.89 5.56
N VAL A 59 -7.03 4.10 5.67
CA VAL A 59 -5.79 4.52 6.33
C VAL A 59 -5.15 5.68 5.58
N LEU A 60 -5.05 5.56 4.25
CA LEU A 60 -4.58 6.65 3.38
C LEU A 60 -5.38 7.93 3.61
N SER A 61 -6.72 7.83 3.62
CA SER A 61 -7.57 9.00 3.80
C SER A 61 -7.44 9.63 5.19
N ASN A 62 -7.21 8.82 6.23
CA ASN A 62 -7.03 9.31 7.60
C ASN A 62 -5.67 10.00 7.82
N GLU A 63 -4.62 9.58 7.12
CA GLU A 63 -3.30 10.24 7.18
C GLU A 63 -3.22 11.54 6.36
N TYR A 64 -4.22 11.79 5.51
CA TYR A 64 -4.28 12.96 4.63
C TYR A 64 -5.18 14.09 5.16
N ASP A 65 -5.92 13.87 6.26
CA ASP A 65 -6.81 14.87 6.90
C ASP A 65 -6.06 15.82 7.85
#